data_AF-A0A820HUP0-F1
#
_entry.id   AF-A0A820HUP0-F1
#
_cell.length_a   1.000
_cell.length_b   1.000
_cell.length_c   1.000
_cell.angle_alpha   90.00
_cell.angle_beta   90.00
_cell.angle_gamma   90.00
#
_symmetry.space_group_name_H-M   'P 1'
#
loop_
_entity.id
_entity.type
_entity.pdbx_description
1 polymer ?
#
loop_
_entity_poly.entity_id
_entity_poly.type
_entity_poly.pdbx_seq_one_letter_code
_entity_poly.pdbx_strand_id
1 'polypeptide(L)'
;TKLFIIGGEKVRNTHYDIAMPTSMPSFMSLVCLIMVININRISFSYTIPSTLTQLYVIPFPSLFGVNGDGSRAHPFSSLQQALDHIELKYHRSTIMRTDMITINLYPTHHFVNTIYLRQAHSHTRLTTMNAEDTAFYKDLIVHDHTHRRLSTASISGGIPVTGWTSVGDNLYKATVTTTTFINQLFVDNRRISRTRLPMNPSEYLQYAAPLQDPNQARYGFQYAAGQFESWPLDDAMVVVYHSWTTSHHYIDKLNLSNKTILFTNP
;
A
#
# COMPACT_ATOMS: atom_id res chain seq x y z
N THR A 1 -5.72 -31.85 -13.48
CA THR A 1 -5.41 -30.72 -12.56
C THR A 1 -4.06 -30.18 -12.94
N LYS A 2 -3.98 -28.89 -13.25
CA LYS A 2 -2.76 -28.23 -13.74
C LYS A 2 -1.96 -27.68 -12.57
N LEU A 3 -0.64 -27.63 -12.68
CA LEU A 3 0.27 -27.23 -11.62
C LEU A 3 1.34 -26.26 -12.12
N PHE A 4 1.72 -25.30 -11.28
CA PHE A 4 2.99 -24.59 -11.43
C PHE A 4 3.63 -24.28 -10.08
N ILE A 5 4.96 -24.14 -10.09
CA ILE A 5 5.76 -23.79 -8.91
C ILE A 5 6.11 -22.31 -8.97
N ILE A 6 6.15 -21.63 -7.82
CA ILE A 6 6.67 -20.29 -7.67
C ILE A 6 7.74 -20.27 -6.57
N GLY A 7 8.99 -19.92 -6.91
CA GLY A 7 10.07 -19.81 -5.92
C GLY A 7 9.89 -18.58 -5.02
N GLY A 8 9.94 -18.76 -3.70
CA GLY A 8 10.05 -17.68 -2.70
C GLY A 8 11.37 -17.79 -1.97
N GLU A 9 11.74 -16.75 -1.21
CA GLU A 9 12.87 -16.80 -0.27
C GLU A 9 12.34 -16.26 1.06
N LYS A 10 12.42 -17.06 2.13
CA LYS A 10 11.87 -16.73 3.46
C LYS A 10 12.97 -16.22 4.39
N VAL A 11 12.98 -14.92 4.65
CA VAL A 11 13.84 -14.31 5.69
C VAL A 11 13.09 -14.30 7.03
N ARG A 12 13.65 -14.89 8.08
CA ARG A 12 13.07 -14.92 9.45
C ARG A 12 13.73 -13.89 10.39
N ASN A 13 12.95 -13.49 11.42
CA ASN A 13 13.30 -12.83 12.70
C ASN A 13 13.09 -11.30 12.74
N THR A 14 12.65 -10.60 13.81
CA THR A 14 12.20 -10.89 15.20
C THR A 14 11.48 -9.63 15.76
N HIS A 15 10.63 -9.78 16.78
CA HIS A 15 9.80 -8.73 17.43
C HIS A 15 10.56 -7.66 18.23
N TYR A 16 9.99 -6.45 18.28
CA TYR A 16 10.23 -5.45 19.35
C TYR A 16 8.94 -4.67 19.69
N ASP A 17 8.67 -4.55 20.99
CA ASP A 17 7.60 -3.75 21.59
C ASP A 17 8.04 -2.28 21.77
N ILE A 18 7.10 -1.34 21.57
CA ILE A 18 7.32 0.09 21.82
C ILE A 18 6.27 0.59 22.82
N ALA A 19 6.76 1.13 23.93
CA ALA A 19 5.98 1.80 24.97
C ALA A 19 5.59 3.23 24.58
N MET A 20 4.38 3.66 24.95
CA MET A 20 3.89 5.03 24.81
C MET A 20 4.13 5.86 26.08
N PRO A 21 4.40 7.17 25.99
CA PRO A 21 4.25 8.09 27.11
C PRO A 21 2.92 8.86 27.07
N THR A 22 2.37 9.00 28.26
CA THR A 22 1.21 9.80 28.65
C THR A 22 1.63 11.23 28.98
N SER A 23 0.78 12.20 28.62
CA SER A 23 0.34 13.37 29.43
C SER A 23 0.13 14.64 28.59
N MET A 24 -1.02 15.27 28.84
CA MET A 24 -1.38 16.63 28.40
C MET A 24 -1.36 17.56 29.62
N PRO A 25 -1.17 18.87 29.41
CA PRO A 25 -1.72 19.88 30.29
C PRO A 25 -2.85 20.67 29.62
N SER A 26 -3.89 20.88 30.41
CA SER A 26 -5.02 21.77 30.20
C SER A 26 -4.61 23.23 30.36
N PHE A 27 -5.22 24.13 29.58
CA PHE A 27 -5.37 25.54 29.95
C PHE A 27 -6.71 26.08 29.49
N MET A 28 -7.50 26.54 30.47
CA MET A 28 -8.64 27.42 30.29
C MET A 28 -8.15 28.82 29.91
N SER A 29 -8.92 29.56 29.10
CA SER A 29 -9.29 30.93 29.47
C SER A 29 -10.49 31.45 28.67
N LEU A 30 -11.27 32.21 29.39
CA LEU A 30 -12.57 32.83 29.16
C LEU A 30 -12.36 34.27 28.69
N VAL A 31 -12.95 34.71 27.57
CA VAL A 31 -13.31 36.14 27.38
C VAL A 31 -14.60 36.26 26.55
N CYS A 32 -15.64 36.78 27.20
CA CYS A 32 -16.83 37.35 26.61
C CYS A 32 -16.51 38.63 25.82
N LEU A 33 -17.09 38.80 24.63
CA LEU A 33 -17.52 40.14 24.20
C LEU A 33 -18.78 40.03 23.34
N ILE A 34 -19.87 40.53 23.92
CA ILE A 34 -21.16 40.73 23.26
C ILE A 34 -21.05 42.03 22.46
N MET A 35 -21.29 41.99 21.16
CA MET A 35 -21.54 43.20 20.36
C MET A 35 -22.87 43.03 19.62
N VAL A 36 -23.85 43.82 20.04
CA VAL A 36 -25.18 43.96 19.43
C VAL A 36 -25.04 44.88 18.23
N ILE A 37 -25.34 44.39 17.02
CA ILE A 37 -25.42 45.21 15.81
C ILE A 37 -26.82 45.08 15.19
N ASN A 38 -27.37 46.26 14.92
CA ASN A 38 -28.66 46.58 14.31
C ASN A 38 -28.93 45.84 12.99
N ILE A 39 -30.10 45.21 12.88
CA ILE A 39 -30.59 44.52 11.68
C ILE A 39 -31.50 45.48 10.90
N ASN A 40 -30.95 46.11 9.86
CA ASN A 40 -31.75 46.67 8.77
C ASN A 40 -31.86 45.61 7.65
N ARG A 41 -33.11 45.30 7.27
CA ARG A 41 -33.47 44.27 6.29
C ARG A 41 -32.97 44.66 4.89
N ILE A 42 -31.85 44.10 4.47
CA ILE A 42 -31.47 43.96 3.06
C ILE A 42 -31.62 42.47 2.72
N SER A 43 -32.56 42.15 1.84
CA SER A 43 -32.73 40.81 1.28
C SER A 43 -31.59 40.52 0.31
N PHE A 44 -30.39 40.25 0.83
CA PHE A 44 -29.32 39.64 0.06
C PHE A 44 -29.69 38.18 -0.18
N SER A 45 -29.89 37.81 -1.44
CA SER A 45 -29.87 36.42 -1.87
C SER A 45 -28.44 35.89 -1.69
N TYR A 46 -28.09 35.50 -0.47
CA TYR A 46 -26.85 34.78 -0.19
C TYR A 46 -26.99 33.39 -0.80
N THR A 47 -26.48 33.22 -2.02
CA THR A 47 -25.99 31.90 -2.43
C THR A 47 -24.88 31.60 -1.44
N ILE A 48 -25.13 30.75 -0.45
CA ILE A 48 -24.07 30.26 0.43
C ILE A 48 -23.09 29.55 -0.51
N PRO A 49 -21.90 30.09 -0.78
CA PRO A 49 -20.91 29.31 -1.49
C PRO A 49 -20.62 28.15 -0.56
N SER A 50 -20.98 26.93 -0.96
CA SER A 50 -20.44 25.73 -0.34
C SER A 50 -18.93 25.85 -0.49
N THR A 51 -18.25 26.27 0.57
CA THR A 51 -16.81 26.49 0.52
C THR A 51 -16.18 25.11 0.49
N LEU A 52 -15.92 24.61 -0.73
CA LEU A 52 -15.15 23.40 -0.94
C LEU A 52 -13.83 23.58 -0.20
N THR A 53 -13.68 22.87 0.92
CA THR A 53 -12.45 22.91 1.69
C THR A 53 -11.43 22.06 0.95
N GLN A 54 -10.43 22.70 0.36
CA GLN A 54 -9.34 22.04 -0.34
C GLN A 54 -8.16 21.88 0.61
N LEU A 55 -7.61 20.67 0.68
CA LEU A 55 -6.38 20.35 1.39
C LEU A 55 -5.31 19.92 0.37
N TYR A 56 -4.05 20.22 0.66
CA TYR A 56 -2.92 19.88 -0.19
C TYR A 56 -1.96 18.96 0.55
N VAL A 57 -1.51 17.89 -0.11
CA VAL A 57 -0.57 16.91 0.46
C VAL A 57 0.63 16.74 -0.46
N ILE A 58 1.82 16.97 0.09
CA ILE A 58 3.11 16.78 -0.59
C ILE A 58 4.02 15.93 0.30
N PRO A 59 4.40 14.72 -0.12
CA PRO A 59 5.06 13.75 0.75
C PRO A 59 6.58 14.00 0.91
N PHE A 60 6.98 15.27 1.03
CA PHE A 60 8.37 15.70 1.15
C PHE A 60 8.56 16.49 2.45
N PRO A 61 8.59 15.83 3.62
CA PRO A 61 8.65 16.49 4.92
C PRO A 61 9.91 17.35 5.11
N SER A 62 10.99 17.04 4.38
CA SER A 62 12.23 17.84 4.34
C SER A 62 12.02 19.25 3.81
N LEU A 63 11.04 19.46 2.92
CA LEU A 63 10.81 20.75 2.25
C LEU A 63 9.79 21.64 2.97
N PHE A 64 8.76 21.04 3.56
CA PHE A 64 7.62 21.78 4.14
C PHE A 64 7.49 21.62 5.65
N GLY A 65 8.34 20.81 6.27
CA GLY A 65 8.21 20.43 7.67
C GLY A 65 7.01 19.50 7.92
N VAL A 66 6.81 19.13 9.19
CA VAL A 66 5.72 18.23 9.61
C VAL A 66 4.46 18.95 10.07
N ASN A 67 4.50 20.28 10.19
CA ASN A 67 3.45 21.10 10.80
C ASN A 67 2.59 21.89 9.78
N GLY A 68 2.48 21.40 8.55
CA GLY A 68 1.59 22.02 7.55
C GLY A 68 0.15 22.06 8.03
N ASP A 69 -0.61 23.07 7.60
CA ASP A 69 -2.03 23.23 7.93
C ASP A 69 -2.97 22.70 6.82
N GLY A 70 -2.37 22.17 5.74
CA GLY A 70 -3.06 21.65 4.57
C GLY A 70 -3.43 22.70 3.54
N SER A 71 -3.10 23.98 3.76
CA SER A 71 -3.26 25.02 2.76
C SER A 71 -2.30 24.84 1.58
N ARG A 72 -2.54 25.56 0.48
CA ARG A 72 -1.65 25.57 -0.69
C ARG A 72 -0.23 26.08 -0.35
N ALA A 73 -0.09 26.98 0.63
CA ALA A 73 1.21 27.50 1.05
C ALA A 73 1.92 26.58 2.06
N HIS A 74 1.16 25.88 2.90
CA HIS A 74 1.69 25.00 3.95
C HIS A 74 1.02 23.62 3.87
N PRO A 75 1.34 22.83 2.81
CA PRO A 75 0.70 21.55 2.58
C PRO A 75 1.03 20.54 3.69
N PHE A 76 0.17 19.55 3.88
CA PHE A 76 0.48 18.42 4.74
C PHE A 76 1.59 17.56 4.13
N SER A 77 2.41 16.97 4.99
CA SER A 77 3.52 16.09 4.59
C SER A 77 3.09 14.63 4.39
N SER A 78 1.86 14.26 4.75
CA SER A 78 1.33 12.91 4.53
C SER A 78 -0.19 12.91 4.37
N LEU A 79 -0.71 11.86 3.73
CA LEU A 79 -2.14 11.64 3.60
C LEU A 79 -2.80 11.43 4.98
N GLN A 80 -2.10 10.77 5.92
CA GLN A 80 -2.65 10.55 7.26
C GLN A 80 -2.85 11.88 8.00
N GLN A 81 -1.93 12.83 7.88
CA GLN A 81 -2.12 14.17 8.47
C GLN A 81 -3.37 14.89 7.95
N ALA A 82 -3.62 14.80 6.64
CA ALA A 82 -4.83 15.37 6.05
C ALA A 82 -6.10 14.71 6.59
N LEU A 83 -6.09 13.39 6.78
CA LEU A 83 -7.21 12.64 7.35
C LEU A 83 -7.42 13.00 8.84
N ASP A 84 -6.36 13.04 9.64
CA ASP A 84 -6.42 13.40 11.06
C ASP A 84 -6.99 14.83 11.26
N HIS A 85 -6.64 15.75 10.35
CA HIS A 85 -7.21 17.10 10.34
C HIS A 85 -8.72 17.11 10.05
N ILE A 86 -9.17 16.27 9.12
CA ILE A 86 -10.61 16.10 8.82
C ILE A 86 -11.33 15.54 10.05
N GLU A 87 -10.78 14.52 10.70
CA GLU A 87 -11.35 13.94 11.93
C GLU A 87 -11.44 14.99 13.05
N LEU A 88 -10.38 15.78 13.26
CA LEU A 88 -10.38 16.85 14.26
C LEU A 88 -11.47 17.89 13.99
N LYS A 89 -11.64 18.31 12.73
CA LYS A 89 -12.69 19.27 12.34
C LYS A 89 -14.09 18.68 12.49
N TYR A 90 -14.26 17.42 12.13
CA TYR A 90 -15.53 16.71 12.26
C TYR A 90 -16.03 16.68 13.71
N HIS A 91 -15.13 16.53 14.68
CA HIS A 91 -15.49 16.55 16.10
C HIS A 91 -15.76 17.95 16.66
N ARG A 92 -15.15 18.99 16.09
CA ARG A 92 -15.28 20.38 16.57
C ARG A 92 -16.47 21.13 15.97
N SER A 93 -16.96 20.73 14.80
CA SER A 93 -18.02 21.46 14.08
C SER A 93 -19.24 20.60 13.80
N THR A 94 -20.39 20.98 14.36
CA THR A 94 -21.69 20.38 14.06
C THR A 94 -22.14 20.62 12.61
N ILE A 95 -21.59 21.65 11.95
CA ILE A 95 -22.01 22.14 10.63
C ILE A 95 -21.33 21.38 9.48
N MET A 96 -20.16 20.75 9.71
CA MET A 96 -19.35 20.15 8.65
C MET A 96 -19.74 18.71 8.26
N ARG A 97 -20.91 18.20 8.70
CA ARG A 97 -21.31 16.81 8.36
C ARG A 97 -21.61 16.58 6.89
N THR A 98 -21.85 17.65 6.11
CA THR A 98 -22.22 17.55 4.69
C THR A 98 -21.20 18.12 3.73
N ASP A 99 -20.18 18.82 4.20
CA ASP A 99 -19.22 19.50 3.32
C ASP A 99 -18.23 18.49 2.76
N MET A 100 -18.15 18.43 1.41
CA MET A 100 -17.16 17.60 0.74
C MET A 100 -15.77 18.24 0.87
N ILE A 101 -14.83 17.49 1.45
CA ILE A 101 -13.43 17.92 1.57
C ILE A 101 -12.63 17.26 0.45
N THR A 102 -11.90 18.07 -0.32
CA THR A 102 -11.05 17.55 -1.40
C THR A 102 -9.58 17.60 -0.98
N ILE A 103 -8.93 16.45 -0.95
CA ILE A 103 -7.48 16.34 -0.74
C ILE A 103 -6.80 16.24 -2.10
N ASN A 104 -6.03 17.27 -2.45
CA ASN A 104 -5.21 17.34 -3.64
C ASN A 104 -3.83 16.78 -3.36
N LEU A 105 -3.50 15.65 -3.99
CA LEU A 105 -2.24 14.95 -3.84
C LEU A 105 -1.26 15.41 -4.92
N TYR A 106 -0.03 15.76 -4.52
CA TYR A 106 1.03 16.03 -5.48
C TYR A 106 1.27 14.79 -6.35
N PRO A 107 1.50 14.92 -7.67
CA PRO A 107 1.61 13.79 -8.59
C PRO A 107 2.95 13.07 -8.41
N THR A 108 3.05 12.26 -7.37
CA THR A 108 4.17 11.41 -6.99
C THR A 108 3.66 10.13 -6.32
N HIS A 109 4.57 9.27 -5.87
CA HIS A 109 4.24 8.16 -4.99
C HIS A 109 4.08 8.63 -3.54
N HIS A 110 2.90 8.37 -2.97
CA HIS A 110 2.58 8.54 -1.56
C HIS A 110 2.69 7.17 -0.91
N PHE A 111 3.89 6.84 -0.40
CA PHE A 111 4.12 5.61 0.32
C PHE A 111 3.52 5.70 1.72
N VAL A 112 2.62 4.77 2.03
CA VAL A 112 1.87 4.74 3.28
C VAL A 112 1.96 3.34 3.89
N ASN A 113 2.16 3.25 5.20
CA ASN A 113 2.13 1.96 5.89
C ASN A 113 0.67 1.53 6.11
N THR A 114 -0.07 2.36 6.84
CA THR A 114 -1.48 2.17 7.15
C THR A 114 -2.21 3.49 6.94
N ILE A 115 -3.39 3.43 6.31
CA ILE A 115 -4.31 4.56 6.24
C ILE A 115 -5.51 4.22 7.13
N TYR A 116 -5.84 5.10 8.06
CA TYR A 116 -7.02 4.95 8.91
C TYR A 116 -8.19 5.75 8.33
N LEU A 117 -9.16 5.04 7.77
CA LEU A 117 -10.42 5.64 7.32
C LEU A 117 -11.51 5.43 8.37
N ARG A 118 -12.22 6.51 8.71
CA ARG A 118 -13.28 6.54 9.72
C ARG A 118 -14.52 7.20 9.15
N GLN A 119 -15.61 7.19 9.91
CA GLN A 119 -16.87 7.85 9.50
C GLN A 119 -16.66 9.33 9.14
N ALA A 120 -15.77 10.04 9.84
CA ALA A 120 -15.42 11.42 9.55
C ALA A 120 -14.90 11.64 8.11
N HIS A 121 -14.35 10.59 7.48
CA HIS A 121 -13.76 10.66 6.13
C HIS A 121 -14.76 10.29 5.02
N SER A 122 -16.02 9.99 5.36
CA SER A 122 -17.06 9.53 4.41
C SER A 122 -17.33 10.51 3.25
N HIS A 123 -17.09 11.80 3.43
CA HIS A 123 -17.26 12.85 2.42
C HIS A 123 -15.92 13.41 1.91
N THR A 124 -14.87 12.60 1.94
CA THR A 124 -13.54 12.97 1.46
C THR A 124 -13.34 12.54 0.01
N ARG A 125 -12.93 13.48 -0.84
CA ARG A 125 -12.50 13.21 -2.21
C ARG A 125 -10.98 13.28 -2.28
N LEU A 126 -10.36 12.23 -2.80
CA LEU A 126 -8.93 12.25 -3.16
C LEU A 126 -8.81 12.58 -4.65
N THR A 127 -7.92 13.51 -5.00
CA THR A 127 -7.62 13.83 -6.39
C THR A 127 -6.13 14.13 -6.57
N THR A 128 -5.63 13.98 -7.79
CA THR A 128 -4.32 14.53 -8.14
C THR A 128 -4.43 16.05 -8.28
N MET A 129 -3.42 16.79 -7.82
CA MET A 129 -3.27 18.22 -8.10
C MET A 129 -3.34 18.49 -9.60
N ASN A 130 -4.00 19.59 -9.98
CA ASN A 130 -4.01 20.02 -11.38
C ASN A 130 -2.64 20.61 -11.79
N ALA A 131 -2.51 21.01 -13.05
CA ALA A 131 -1.26 21.56 -13.59
C ALA A 131 -0.84 22.88 -12.90
N GLU A 132 -1.79 23.74 -12.55
CA GLU A 132 -1.54 25.03 -11.90
C GLU A 132 -1.02 24.85 -10.46
N ASP A 133 -1.69 24.00 -9.68
CA ASP A 133 -1.26 23.65 -8.32
C ASP A 133 0.10 22.98 -8.33
N THR A 134 0.33 22.07 -9.29
CA THR A 134 1.64 21.42 -9.42
C THR A 134 2.74 22.41 -9.82
N ALA A 135 2.42 23.38 -10.68
CA ALA A 135 3.38 24.41 -11.10
C ALA A 135 3.80 25.31 -9.93
N PHE A 136 2.88 25.59 -9.00
CA PHE A 136 3.17 26.36 -7.79
C PHE A 136 4.31 25.76 -6.95
N TYR A 137 4.39 24.42 -6.84
CA TYR A 137 5.44 23.75 -6.08
C TYR A 137 6.69 23.42 -6.89
N LYS A 138 6.71 23.69 -8.20
CA LYS A 138 7.79 23.29 -9.10
C LYS A 138 9.14 23.84 -8.63
N ASP A 139 9.20 25.13 -8.34
CA ASP A 139 10.46 25.80 -7.99
C ASP A 139 10.99 25.38 -6.61
N LEU A 140 10.09 25.03 -5.69
CA LEU A 140 10.43 24.53 -4.36
C LEU A 140 11.02 23.11 -4.41
N ILE A 141 10.55 22.27 -5.35
CA ILE A 141 10.96 20.87 -5.46
C ILE A 141 12.18 20.69 -6.38
N VAL A 142 12.48 21.63 -7.29
CA VAL A 142 13.62 21.54 -8.22
C VAL A 142 14.96 21.32 -7.51
N HIS A 143 15.09 21.79 -6.27
CA HIS A 143 16.30 21.63 -5.47
C HIS A 143 16.48 20.20 -4.90
N ASP A 144 15.43 19.39 -4.93
CA ASP A 144 15.42 18.01 -4.44
C ASP A 144 15.20 17.04 -5.62
N HIS A 145 16.29 16.66 -6.28
CA HIS A 145 16.28 15.73 -7.42
C HIS A 145 15.88 14.29 -7.04
N THR A 146 15.59 14.01 -5.77
CA THR A 146 15.32 12.65 -5.30
C THR A 146 13.89 12.18 -5.61
N HIS A 147 13.00 13.10 -6.02
CA HIS A 147 11.58 12.81 -6.13
C HIS A 147 11.09 12.74 -7.59
N ARG A 148 10.64 11.55 -8.00
CA ARG A 148 10.05 11.31 -9.33
C ARG A 148 8.66 11.91 -9.43
N ARG A 149 8.45 12.86 -10.35
CA ARG A 149 7.12 13.34 -10.72
C ARG A 149 6.43 12.34 -11.65
N LEU A 150 5.15 12.08 -11.37
CA LEU A 150 4.25 11.23 -12.16
C LEU A 150 3.22 12.10 -12.92
N SER A 151 2.40 11.46 -13.75
CA SER A 151 1.22 12.10 -14.35
C SER A 151 0.02 12.15 -13.38
N THR A 152 -0.05 11.19 -12.46
CA THR A 152 -1.07 11.08 -11.42
C THR A 152 -0.44 10.77 -10.07
N ALA A 153 -1.10 11.18 -8.98
CA ALA A 153 -0.70 10.75 -7.66
C ALA A 153 -1.02 9.25 -7.47
N SER A 154 -0.10 8.53 -6.85
CA SER A 154 -0.24 7.10 -6.56
C SER A 154 -0.11 6.88 -5.06
N ILE A 155 -1.13 6.32 -4.42
CA ILE A 155 -1.07 5.86 -3.03
C ILE A 155 -0.59 4.41 -3.06
N SER A 156 0.53 4.12 -2.38
CA SER A 156 1.17 2.81 -2.43
C SER A 156 1.50 2.31 -1.04
N GLY A 157 1.10 1.06 -0.75
CA GLY A 157 1.60 0.30 0.40
C GLY A 157 2.91 -0.44 0.13
N GLY A 158 3.48 -0.28 -1.07
CA GLY A 158 4.75 -0.89 -1.44
C GLY A 158 5.95 -0.17 -0.81
N ILE A 159 7.12 -0.79 -0.90
CA ILE A 159 8.39 -0.21 -0.46
C ILE A 159 9.33 -0.15 -1.67
N PRO A 160 9.97 1.00 -1.96
CA PRO A 160 10.94 1.08 -3.04
C PRO A 160 12.14 0.20 -2.73
N VAL A 161 12.44 -0.75 -3.61
CA VAL A 161 13.66 -1.55 -3.54
C VAL A 161 14.76 -0.79 -4.29
N THR A 162 15.83 -0.44 -3.59
CA THR A 162 16.98 0.31 -4.12
C THR A 162 18.27 -0.50 -3.99
N GLY A 163 19.40 0.04 -4.46
CA GLY A 163 20.69 -0.64 -4.34
C GLY A 163 20.84 -1.87 -5.26
N TRP A 164 20.22 -1.84 -6.44
CA TRP A 164 20.33 -2.93 -7.41
C TRP A 164 21.75 -3.04 -7.97
N THR A 165 22.31 -4.25 -7.93
CA THR A 165 23.60 -4.61 -8.51
C THR A 165 23.40 -5.65 -9.61
N SER A 166 24.03 -5.47 -10.77
CA SER A 166 24.00 -6.46 -11.84
C SER A 166 24.80 -7.71 -11.45
N VAL A 167 24.28 -8.88 -11.80
CA VAL A 167 24.90 -10.19 -11.56
C VAL A 167 25.29 -10.88 -12.89
N GLY A 168 25.06 -10.22 -14.04
CA GLY A 168 25.23 -10.80 -15.38
C GLY A 168 23.91 -11.25 -16.02
N ASP A 169 23.87 -11.51 -17.32
CA ASP A 169 22.71 -12.06 -18.05
C ASP A 169 21.36 -11.35 -17.81
N ASN A 170 21.38 -10.02 -17.66
CA ASN A 170 20.21 -9.20 -17.27
C ASN A 170 19.61 -9.56 -15.90
N LEU A 171 20.35 -10.28 -15.06
CA LEU A 171 20.03 -10.55 -13.68
C LEU A 171 20.53 -9.40 -12.80
N TYR A 172 19.66 -8.96 -11.92
CA TYR A 172 19.96 -7.94 -10.92
C TYR A 172 19.57 -8.47 -9.55
N LYS A 173 20.35 -8.08 -8.54
CA LYS A 173 20.14 -8.41 -7.14
C LYS A 173 20.05 -7.13 -6.33
N ALA A 174 19.16 -7.12 -5.35
CA ALA A 174 19.09 -6.09 -4.34
C ALA A 174 18.80 -6.75 -2.98
N THR A 175 19.28 -6.14 -1.90
CA THR A 175 18.97 -6.58 -0.54
C THR A 175 17.70 -5.88 -0.07
N VAL A 176 16.69 -6.67 0.30
CA VAL A 176 15.46 -6.14 0.90
C VAL A 176 15.60 -6.18 2.42
N THR A 177 15.39 -5.05 3.09
CA THR A 177 15.56 -4.92 4.54
C THR A 177 14.38 -5.46 5.34
N THR A 178 13.21 -5.63 4.71
CA THR A 178 12.01 -6.10 5.38
C THR A 178 11.90 -7.62 5.29
N THR A 179 11.48 -8.25 6.39
CA THR A 179 11.19 -9.69 6.45
C THR A 179 9.77 -10.04 5.96
N THR A 180 9.10 -9.09 5.32
CA THR A 180 7.74 -9.27 4.84
C THR A 180 7.74 -10.16 3.60
N PHE A 181 6.81 -11.11 3.51
CA PHE A 181 6.65 -11.92 2.31
C PHE A 181 6.19 -11.06 1.13
N ILE A 182 7.08 -10.88 0.15
CA ILE A 182 6.79 -10.12 -1.07
C ILE A 182 6.31 -11.09 -2.16
N ASN A 183 5.05 -10.96 -2.55
CA ASN A 183 4.45 -11.76 -3.62
C ASN A 183 4.39 -11.05 -4.98
N GLN A 184 4.74 -9.76 -5.01
CA GLN A 184 4.66 -8.93 -6.21
C GLN A 184 5.84 -7.96 -6.25
N LEU A 185 6.46 -7.84 -7.42
CA LEU A 185 7.49 -6.86 -7.73
C LEU A 185 6.97 -5.98 -8.87
N PHE A 186 7.27 -4.68 -8.79
CA PHE A 186 6.94 -3.72 -9.84
C PHE A 186 8.20 -2.99 -10.27
N VAL A 187 8.42 -2.87 -11.58
CA VAL A 187 9.49 -2.08 -12.19
C VAL A 187 8.83 -1.11 -13.15
N ASP A 188 9.10 0.19 -13.00
CA ASP A 188 8.48 1.25 -13.80
C ASP A 188 6.96 1.14 -13.92
N ASN A 189 6.28 0.96 -12.79
CA ASN A 189 4.83 0.78 -12.70
C ASN A 189 4.28 -0.43 -13.46
N ARG A 190 5.13 -1.39 -13.84
CA ARG A 190 4.73 -2.66 -14.45
C ARG A 190 5.00 -3.80 -13.50
N ARG A 191 3.98 -4.63 -13.27
CA ARG A 191 4.12 -5.85 -12.46
C ARG A 191 5.05 -6.83 -13.18
N ILE A 192 6.08 -7.27 -12.48
CA ILE A 192 6.99 -8.33 -12.95
C ILE A 192 6.41 -9.68 -12.54
N SER A 193 6.49 -10.65 -13.47
CA SER A 193 6.04 -12.01 -13.19
C SER A 193 7.02 -12.68 -12.24
N ARG A 194 6.50 -13.27 -11.15
CA ARG A 194 7.33 -14.08 -10.26
C ARG A 194 7.80 -15.32 -11.02
N THR A 195 9.06 -15.70 -10.81
CA THR A 195 9.66 -16.89 -11.43
C THR A 195 8.78 -18.10 -11.17
N ARG A 196 8.40 -18.79 -12.24
CA ARG A 196 7.54 -19.96 -12.17
C ARG A 196 7.94 -21.02 -13.18
N LEU A 197 7.60 -22.27 -12.86
CA LEU A 197 7.79 -23.41 -13.74
C LEU A 197 6.47 -24.14 -13.96
N PRO A 198 6.05 -24.38 -15.22
CA PRO A 198 6.63 -23.84 -16.46
C PRO A 198 6.37 -22.33 -16.61
N MET A 199 7.16 -21.64 -17.44
CA MET A 199 6.91 -20.22 -17.76
C MET A 199 5.66 -20.05 -18.65
N ASN A 200 5.46 -21.00 -19.56
CA ASN A 200 4.35 -21.03 -20.52
C ASN A 200 3.09 -21.65 -19.88
N PRO A 201 1.94 -20.94 -19.86
CA PRO A 201 0.68 -21.48 -19.37
C PRO A 201 0.18 -22.72 -20.12
N SER A 202 0.66 -23.03 -21.31
CA SER A 202 0.25 -24.24 -22.04
C SER A 202 0.94 -25.51 -21.54
N GLU A 203 1.99 -25.38 -20.73
CA GLU A 203 2.90 -26.49 -20.37
C GLU A 203 2.70 -27.01 -18.93
N TYR A 204 1.59 -26.63 -18.28
CA TYR A 204 1.37 -26.94 -16.87
C TYR A 204 1.63 -28.41 -16.52
N LEU A 205 2.40 -28.62 -15.44
CA LEU A 205 2.67 -29.95 -14.94
C LEU A 205 1.36 -30.60 -14.48
N GLN A 206 1.22 -31.90 -14.73
CA GLN A 206 0.13 -32.72 -14.19
C GLN A 206 0.68 -33.53 -13.02
N TYR A 207 -0.05 -33.59 -11.91
CA TYR A 207 0.24 -34.60 -10.90
C TYR A 207 -0.08 -36.00 -11.44
N ALA A 208 0.62 -37.02 -10.96
CA ALA A 208 0.44 -38.40 -11.37
C ALA A 208 -0.75 -39.06 -10.67
N ALA A 209 -0.87 -38.87 -9.34
CA ALA A 209 -1.95 -39.42 -8.52
C ALA A 209 -2.12 -38.63 -7.22
N PRO A 210 -3.26 -38.75 -6.51
CA PRO A 210 -3.33 -38.34 -5.10
C PRO A 210 -2.37 -39.17 -4.23
N LEU A 211 -2.16 -38.75 -2.98
CA LEU A 211 -1.46 -39.58 -2.00
C LEU A 211 -2.21 -40.91 -1.76
N GLN A 212 -1.46 -41.96 -1.44
CA GLN A 212 -2.01 -43.31 -1.28
C GLN A 212 -2.97 -43.41 -0.09
N ASP A 213 -2.70 -42.69 1.00
CA ASP A 213 -3.63 -42.56 2.12
C ASP A 213 -4.70 -41.51 1.77
N PRO A 214 -5.99 -41.88 1.64
CA PRO A 214 -7.05 -40.95 1.30
C PRO A 214 -7.24 -39.86 2.36
N ASN A 215 -6.90 -40.11 3.63
CA ASN A 215 -6.95 -39.09 4.69
C ASN A 215 -5.87 -38.02 4.53
N GLN A 216 -4.83 -38.32 3.73
CA GLN A 216 -3.72 -37.42 3.45
C GLN A 216 -3.85 -36.70 2.11
N ALA A 217 -4.86 -37.02 1.28
CA ALA A 217 -4.97 -36.51 -0.09
C ALA A 217 -5.00 -34.97 -0.22
N ARG A 218 -5.38 -34.24 0.84
CA ARG A 218 -5.34 -32.76 0.88
C ARG A 218 -3.96 -32.16 1.19
N TYR A 219 -3.04 -32.97 1.70
CA TYR A 219 -1.72 -32.52 2.15
C TYR A 219 -0.65 -32.67 1.06
N GLY A 220 -0.98 -33.18 -0.12
CA GLY A 220 0.01 -33.42 -1.15
C GLY A 220 -0.49 -34.25 -2.33
N PHE A 221 0.45 -34.64 -3.19
CA PHE A 221 0.17 -35.51 -4.34
C PHE A 221 1.42 -36.29 -4.77
N GLN A 222 1.23 -37.27 -5.64
CA GLN A 222 2.29 -37.97 -6.36
C GLN A 222 2.59 -37.28 -7.69
N TYR A 223 3.86 -37.19 -8.06
CA TYR A 223 4.32 -36.52 -9.28
C TYR A 223 5.00 -37.49 -10.26
N ALA A 224 5.09 -37.09 -11.53
CA ALA A 224 5.70 -37.92 -12.56
C ALA A 224 7.23 -37.87 -12.48
N ALA A 225 7.91 -38.96 -12.87
CA ALA A 225 9.38 -39.00 -12.90
C ALA A 225 9.96 -37.83 -13.70
N GLY A 226 11.07 -37.26 -13.23
CA GLY A 226 11.74 -36.11 -13.87
C GLY A 226 11.14 -34.73 -13.58
N GLN A 227 9.96 -34.61 -12.94
CA GLN A 227 9.32 -33.28 -12.75
C GLN A 227 10.03 -32.37 -11.74
N PHE A 228 10.64 -32.92 -10.69
CA PHE A 228 11.22 -32.14 -9.58
C PHE A 228 12.65 -32.56 -9.21
N GLU A 229 13.37 -33.25 -10.08
CA GLU A 229 14.64 -33.92 -9.71
C GLU A 229 15.86 -33.01 -9.57
N SER A 230 15.78 -31.74 -9.98
CA SER A 230 16.96 -30.85 -10.11
C SER A 230 16.87 -29.49 -9.39
N TRP A 231 15.86 -29.25 -8.55
CA TRP A 231 15.58 -27.92 -8.03
C TRP A 231 15.60 -27.87 -6.50
N PRO A 232 16.23 -26.86 -5.88
CA PRO A 232 16.00 -26.57 -4.46
C PRO A 232 14.58 -26.03 -4.30
N LEU A 233 13.75 -26.69 -3.49
CA LEU A 233 12.32 -26.39 -3.32
C LEU A 233 11.95 -25.90 -1.92
N ASP A 234 12.93 -25.56 -1.09
CA ASP A 234 12.74 -25.29 0.35
C ASP A 234 11.77 -24.12 0.65
N ASP A 235 11.54 -23.22 -0.31
CA ASP A 235 10.59 -22.10 -0.24
C ASP A 235 9.68 -22.02 -1.50
N ALA A 236 9.58 -23.11 -2.24
CA ALA A 236 8.73 -23.17 -3.42
C ALA A 236 7.24 -23.29 -3.04
N MET A 237 6.40 -22.58 -3.77
CA MET A 237 4.95 -22.64 -3.66
C MET A 237 4.37 -23.33 -4.89
N VAL A 238 3.46 -24.25 -4.67
CA VAL A 238 2.72 -24.95 -5.69
C VAL A 238 1.35 -24.32 -5.83
N VAL A 239 0.96 -23.99 -7.06
CA VAL A 239 -0.39 -23.53 -7.40
C VAL A 239 -1.11 -24.65 -8.11
N VAL A 240 -2.16 -25.17 -7.47
CA VAL A 240 -2.94 -26.31 -7.95
C VAL A 240 -4.23 -25.79 -8.57
N TYR A 241 -4.48 -26.10 -9.84
CA TYR A 241 -5.74 -25.79 -10.53
C TYR A 241 -6.71 -26.96 -10.44
N HIS A 242 -7.81 -26.78 -9.71
CA HIS A 242 -8.85 -27.78 -9.56
C HIS A 242 -10.23 -27.18 -9.81
N SER A 243 -11.02 -27.86 -10.64
CA SER A 243 -12.36 -27.38 -11.06
C SER A 243 -12.32 -25.93 -11.58
N TRP A 244 -12.91 -24.98 -10.85
CA TRP A 244 -12.98 -23.56 -11.18
C TRP A 244 -12.18 -22.66 -10.24
N THR A 245 -11.34 -23.23 -9.37
CA THR A 245 -10.53 -22.48 -8.40
C THR A 245 -9.06 -22.89 -8.42
N THR A 246 -8.25 -22.15 -7.67
CA THR A 246 -6.83 -22.44 -7.44
C THR A 246 -6.55 -22.47 -5.96
N SER A 247 -5.69 -23.39 -5.53
CA SER A 247 -5.11 -23.40 -4.20
C SER A 247 -3.60 -23.13 -4.27
N HIS A 248 -3.07 -22.48 -3.23
CA HIS A 248 -1.67 -22.09 -3.13
C HIS A 248 -1.06 -22.77 -1.91
N HIS A 249 -0.07 -23.63 -2.11
CA HIS A 249 0.53 -24.44 -1.05
C HIS A 249 2.04 -24.30 -1.06
N TYR A 250 2.64 -23.96 0.08
CA TYR A 250 4.09 -24.07 0.21
C TYR A 250 4.50 -25.52 0.37
N ILE A 251 5.61 -25.90 -0.27
CA ILE A 251 6.19 -27.23 -0.17
C ILE A 251 6.83 -27.36 1.21
N ASP A 252 6.42 -28.37 1.96
CA ASP A 252 7.08 -28.79 3.20
C ASP A 252 8.18 -29.79 2.91
N LYS A 253 7.86 -30.81 2.11
CA LYS A 253 8.75 -31.91 1.84
C LYS A 253 8.56 -32.46 0.43
N LEU A 254 9.67 -32.65 -0.27
CA LEU A 254 9.75 -33.44 -1.49
C LEU A 254 10.35 -34.81 -1.17
N ASN A 255 9.63 -35.89 -1.44
CA ASN A 255 10.12 -37.25 -1.28
C ASN A 255 10.39 -37.89 -2.64
N LEU A 256 11.68 -37.98 -2.99
CA LEU A 256 12.14 -38.48 -4.27
C LEU A 256 11.91 -39.99 -4.45
N SER A 257 11.95 -40.78 -3.37
CA SER A 257 11.89 -42.25 -3.48
C SER A 257 10.50 -42.75 -3.86
N ASN A 258 9.45 -42.10 -3.35
CA ASN A 258 8.06 -42.41 -3.65
C ASN A 258 7.37 -41.34 -4.52
N LYS A 259 8.13 -40.35 -4.99
CA LYS A 259 7.67 -39.25 -5.85
C LYS A 259 6.46 -38.52 -5.28
N THR A 260 6.52 -38.16 -4.00
CA THR A 260 5.47 -37.38 -3.34
C THR A 260 5.93 -35.99 -2.96
N ILE A 261 5.00 -35.07 -2.95
CA ILE A 261 5.17 -33.71 -2.44
C ILE A 261 4.16 -33.49 -1.32
N LEU A 262 4.61 -32.90 -0.21
CA LEU A 262 3.80 -32.57 0.95
C LEU A 262 3.78 -31.05 1.15
N PHE A 263 2.65 -30.54 1.61
CA PHE A 263 2.41 -29.11 1.84
C PHE A 263 2.54 -28.74 3.32
N THR A 264 2.99 -27.52 3.62
CA THR A 264 3.13 -27.05 5.01
C THR A 264 1.78 -26.79 5.69
N ASN A 265 0.75 -26.40 4.93
CA ASN A 265 -0.60 -26.11 5.41
C ASN A 265 -1.61 -26.41 4.28
N PRO A 266 -2.45 -27.46 4.42
CA PRO A 266 -3.46 -27.84 3.42
C PRO A 266 -4.67 -26.91 3.39
#